data_AF-A0A094ZED8-F1
#
_entry.id   AF-A0A094ZED8-F1
#
_cell.length_a   1.000
_cell.length_b   1.000
_cell.length_c   1.000
_cell.angle_alpha   90.00
_cell.angle_beta   90.00
_cell.angle_gamma   90.00
#
_symmetry.space_group_name_H-M   'P 1'
#
loop_
_entity.id
_entity.type
_entity.pdbx_description
1 polymer ?
#
loop_
_entity_poly.entity_id
_entity_poly.type
_entity_poly.pdbx_seq_one_letter_code
_entity_poly.pdbx_strand_id
1 'polypeptide(L)'
;MTESRTYLIEATDGGFVLVEKKSGHGRPETQVPYSIEQEAESGLRAASSPAAFLVSNRKMKALDLAREITRLFIQSDRLEASALLAVRESVEDLVTVSIAEIRSQTECILPQAE
;
A
#
# COMPACT_ATOMS: atom_id res chain seq x y z
N MET A 1 -17.33 -6.39 21.23
CA MET A 1 -17.64 -6.50 19.80
C MET A 1 -16.35 -6.25 19.05
N THR A 2 -15.83 -7.24 18.33
CA THR A 2 -14.64 -7.07 17.48
C THR A 2 -15.02 -6.16 16.32
N GLU A 3 -14.31 -5.04 16.17
CA GLU A 3 -14.49 -4.16 15.02
C GLU A 3 -14.12 -4.95 13.76
N SER A 4 -15.10 -5.26 12.92
CA SER A 4 -14.85 -5.85 11.61
C SER A 4 -14.42 -4.73 10.65
N ARG A 5 -13.38 -5.02 9.87
CA ARG A 5 -12.88 -4.17 8.78
C ARG A 5 -13.10 -4.92 7.49
N THR A 6 -13.61 -4.23 6.48
CA THR A 6 -13.74 -4.75 5.12
C THR A 6 -12.96 -3.85 4.20
N TYR A 7 -12.24 -4.43 3.26
CA TYR A 7 -11.49 -3.69 2.25
C TYR A 7 -12.14 -3.86 0.89
N LEU A 8 -12.16 -2.80 0.08
CA LEU A 8 -12.67 -2.81 -1.28
C LEU A 8 -11.68 -2.08 -2.18
N ILE A 9 -11.43 -2.61 -3.37
CA ILE A 9 -10.66 -1.94 -4.42
C ILE A 9 -11.62 -1.45 -5.49
N GLU A 10 -11.60 -0.14 -5.75
CA GLU A 10 -12.45 0.52 -6.75
C GLU A 10 -11.59 1.11 -7.87
N ALA A 11 -12.00 0.91 -9.12
CA ALA A 11 -11.38 1.56 -10.28
C ALA A 11 -11.84 3.02 -10.36
N THR A 12 -10.95 3.92 -10.77
CA THR A 12 -11.24 5.35 -10.96
C THR A 12 -10.67 5.84 -12.30
N ASP A 13 -11.04 7.06 -12.71
CA ASP A 13 -10.47 7.70 -13.89
C ASP A 13 -8.95 7.93 -13.69
N GLY A 14 -8.15 6.99 -14.21
CA GLY A 14 -6.69 7.05 -14.20
C GLY A 14 -5.99 6.27 -13.08
N GLY A 15 -6.70 5.43 -12.31
CA GLY A 15 -6.07 4.62 -11.26
C GLY A 15 -7.05 3.76 -10.47
N PHE A 16 -6.69 3.50 -9.22
CA PHE A 16 -7.47 2.68 -8.30
C PHE A 16 -7.49 3.34 -6.91
N VAL A 17 -8.48 2.97 -6.11
CA VAL A 17 -8.59 3.40 -4.71
C VAL A 17 -8.86 2.19 -3.83
N LEU A 18 -8.05 2.03 -2.79
CA LEU A 18 -8.29 1.08 -1.71
C LEU A 18 -9.15 1.76 -0.66
N VAL A 19 -10.32 1.20 -0.40
CA VAL A 19 -11.31 1.70 0.57
C VAL A 19 -11.32 0.77 1.79
N GLU A 20 -11.05 1.31 2.98
CA GLU A 20 -11.27 0.62 4.26
C GLU A 20 -12.62 1.06 4.84
N LYS A 21 -13.53 0.09 5.02
CA LYS A 21 -14.81 0.29 5.72
C LYS A 21 -14.74 -0.32 7.11
N LYS A 22 -15.08 0.47 8.13
CA LYS A 22 -15.17 0.02 9.52
C LYS A 22 -16.63 -0.23 9.87
N SER A 23 -16.94 -1.39 10.44
CA SER A 23 -18.29 -1.72 10.87
C SER A 23 -18.74 -0.82 12.02
N GLY A 24 -19.53 0.21 11.73
CA GLY A 24 -20.13 1.13 12.70
C GLY A 24 -20.75 2.35 12.03
N HIS A 25 -21.98 2.71 12.38
CA HIS A 25 -22.66 3.89 11.85
C HIS A 25 -21.83 5.17 12.07
N GLY A 26 -21.70 5.98 11.01
CA GLY A 26 -21.09 7.31 11.07
C GLY A 26 -19.55 7.33 11.12
N ARG A 27 -18.86 6.23 10.83
CA ARG A 27 -17.40 6.19 10.81
C ARG A 27 -16.85 6.50 9.41
N PRO A 28 -15.76 7.29 9.30
CA PRO A 28 -15.18 7.67 8.02
C PRO A 28 -14.58 6.46 7.31
N GLU A 29 -14.83 6.39 5.99
CA GLU A 29 -14.13 5.49 5.08
C GLU A 29 -12.71 6.02 4.86
N THR A 30 -11.68 5.19 5.04
CA THR A 30 -10.31 5.56 4.65
C THR A 30 -10.15 5.22 3.17
N GLN A 31 -9.69 6.18 2.37
CA GLN A 31 -9.42 5.99 0.95
C GLN A 31 -7.95 6.21 0.66
N VAL A 32 -7.33 5.25 -0.04
CA VAL A 32 -5.93 5.30 -0.45
C VAL A 32 -5.89 5.19 -1.97
N PRO A 33 -5.73 6.30 -2.71
CA PRO A 33 -5.54 6.26 -4.16
C PRO A 33 -4.15 5.72 -4.53
N TYR A 34 -4.08 4.98 -5.63
CA TYR A 34 -2.84 4.42 -6.16
C TYR A 34 -2.92 4.21 -7.69
N SER A 35 -1.76 4.04 -8.33
CA SER A 35 -1.65 3.99 -9.80
C SER A 35 -2.05 2.63 -10.38
N ILE A 36 -2.22 2.60 -11.70
CA ILE A 36 -2.48 1.36 -12.47
C ILE A 36 -1.29 0.38 -12.35
N GLU A 37 -0.06 0.89 -12.34
CA GLU A 37 1.15 0.07 -12.16
C GLU A 37 1.18 -0.57 -10.77
N GLN A 38 0.83 0.20 -9.74
CA GLN A 38 0.71 -0.31 -8.36
C GLN A 38 -0.42 -1.34 -8.25
N GLU A 39 -1.52 -1.18 -8.99
CA GLU A 39 -2.59 -2.18 -9.08
C GLU A 39 -2.09 -3.50 -9.68
N ALA A 40 -1.47 -3.45 -10.85
CA ALA A 40 -0.97 -4.65 -11.52
C ALA A 40 0.05 -5.40 -10.64
N GLU A 41 1.02 -4.67 -10.08
CA GLU A 41 2.08 -5.26 -9.25
C GLU A 41 1.54 -5.80 -7.93
N SER A 42 0.63 -5.08 -7.27
CA SER A 42 0.03 -5.55 -6.01
C SER A 42 -0.81 -6.82 -6.23
N GLY A 43 -1.55 -6.90 -7.33
CA GLY A 43 -2.31 -8.09 -7.72
C GLY A 43 -1.42 -9.30 -8.01
N LEU A 44 -0.35 -9.11 -8.78
CA LEU A 44 0.65 -10.15 -9.06
C LEU A 44 1.29 -10.68 -7.78
N ARG A 45 1.70 -9.79 -6.86
CA ARG A 45 2.30 -10.19 -5.57
C ARG A 45 1.31 -10.94 -4.70
N ALA A 46 0.06 -10.48 -4.60
CA ALA A 46 -0.98 -11.14 -3.83
C ALA A 46 -1.27 -12.57 -4.35
N ALA A 47 -1.25 -12.76 -5.67
CA ALA A 47 -1.51 -14.07 -6.29
C ALA A 47 -0.31 -15.04 -6.21
N SER A 48 0.92 -14.51 -6.25
CA SER A 48 2.14 -15.32 -6.35
C SER A 48 2.85 -15.60 -5.03
N SER A 49 2.53 -14.85 -3.96
CA SER A 49 3.27 -14.91 -2.70
C SER A 49 2.41 -15.35 -1.52
N PRO A 50 2.94 -16.17 -0.59
CA PRO A 50 2.26 -16.50 0.66
C PRO A 50 2.01 -15.27 1.53
N ALA A 51 0.89 -15.23 2.27
CA ALA A 51 0.52 -14.10 3.14
C ALA A 51 1.63 -13.75 4.16
N ALA A 52 2.28 -14.76 4.76
CA ALA A 52 3.38 -14.52 5.70
C ALA A 52 4.59 -13.83 5.05
N PHE A 53 4.85 -14.10 3.77
CA PHE A 53 5.89 -13.42 3.00
C PHE A 53 5.51 -11.97 2.75
N LEU A 54 4.26 -11.69 2.37
CA LEU A 54 3.76 -10.32 2.17
C LEU A 54 3.90 -9.46 3.43
N VAL A 55 3.51 -10.01 4.59
CA VAL A 55 3.69 -9.34 5.91
C VAL A 55 5.16 -9.02 6.19
N SER A 56 6.05 -9.96 5.90
CA SER A 56 7.48 -9.80 6.13
C SER A 56 8.09 -8.77 5.17
N ASN A 57 7.66 -8.81 3.90
CA ASN A 57 8.10 -7.90 2.86
C ASN A 57 7.65 -6.46 3.15
N ARG A 58 6.39 -6.25 3.58
CA ARG A 58 5.92 -4.91 4.00
C ARG A 58 6.77 -4.35 5.13
N LYS A 59 7.06 -5.15 6.16
CA LYS A 59 7.90 -4.74 7.29
C LYS A 59 9.32 -4.38 6.85
N MET A 60 9.91 -5.15 5.95
CA MET A 60 11.24 -4.89 5.39
C MET A 60 11.25 -3.58 4.59
N LYS A 61 10.28 -3.37 3.69
CA LYS A 61 10.14 -2.13 2.92
C LYS A 61 9.94 -0.90 3.80
N ALA A 62 9.18 -1.02 4.88
CA ALA A 62 9.01 0.06 5.85
C ALA A 62 10.34 0.41 6.57
N LEU A 63 11.13 -0.61 6.93
CA LEU A 63 12.44 -0.41 7.53
C LEU A 63 13.42 0.24 6.55
N ASP A 64 13.43 -0.21 5.30
CA ASP A 64 14.29 0.35 4.26
C ASP A 64 13.95 1.82 3.97
N LEU A 65 12.65 2.15 3.87
CA LEU A 65 12.19 3.53 3.74
C LEU A 65 12.64 4.39 4.93
N ALA A 66 12.51 3.90 6.17
CA ALA A 66 12.93 4.64 7.36
C ALA A 66 14.45 4.91 7.36
N ARG A 67 15.25 3.92 6.94
CA ARG A 67 16.71 4.06 6.79
C ARG A 67 17.05 5.07 5.70
N GLU A 68 16.34 5.02 4.58
CA GLU A 68 16.55 5.92 3.46
C GLU A 68 16.21 7.37 3.82
N ILE A 69 15.06 7.62 4.46
CA ILE A 69 14.70 8.94 4.99
C ILE A 69 15.76 9.44 5.96
N THR A 70 16.23 8.59 6.88
CA THR A 70 17.29 8.97 7.83
C THR A 70 18.57 9.40 7.12
N ARG A 71 19.02 8.61 6.14
CA ARG A 71 20.23 8.88 5.37
C ARG A 71 20.11 10.16 4.54
N LEU A 72 19.00 10.33 3.83
CA LEU A 72 18.83 11.37 2.82
C LEU A 72 18.35 12.71 3.39
N PHE A 73 17.56 12.71 4.47
CA PHE A 73 16.90 13.92 4.99
C PHE A 73 17.33 14.32 6.40
N ILE A 74 17.85 13.38 7.20
CA ILE A 74 18.27 13.68 8.59
C ILE A 74 19.79 13.87 8.66
N GLN A 75 20.55 12.98 8.03
CA GLN A 75 22.02 12.99 8.09
C GLN A 75 22.67 13.90 7.05
N SER A 76 21.94 14.28 6.00
CA SER A 76 22.46 15.11 4.92
C SER A 76 22.08 16.57 5.13
N ASP A 77 23.07 17.46 5.14
CA ASP A 77 22.87 18.92 5.20
C ASP A 77 22.42 19.51 3.84
N ARG A 78 22.43 18.71 2.78
CA ARG A 78 22.01 19.10 1.42
C ARG A 78 20.97 18.12 0.90
N LEU A 79 19.85 18.66 0.42
CA LEU A 79 18.78 17.90 -0.20
C LEU A 79 18.78 18.12 -1.71
N GLU A 80 18.91 17.04 -2.45
CA GLU A 80 18.86 17.04 -3.92
C GLU A 80 17.52 16.49 -4.42
N ALA A 81 17.11 16.89 -5.62
CA ALA A 81 15.87 16.38 -6.24
C ALA A 81 15.88 14.85 -6.42
N SER A 82 17.06 14.26 -6.63
CA SER A 82 17.27 12.81 -6.68
C SER A 82 16.84 12.10 -5.39
N ALA A 83 17.05 12.74 -4.22
CA ALA A 83 16.65 12.20 -2.93
C ALA A 83 15.12 12.22 -2.76
N LEU A 84 14.44 13.25 -3.29
CA LEU A 84 12.97 13.31 -3.31
C LEU A 84 12.40 12.17 -4.16
N LEU A 85 12.99 11.93 -5.33
CA LEU A 85 12.57 10.85 -6.24
C LEU A 85 12.77 9.48 -5.59
N ALA A 86 13.94 9.21 -5.01
CA ALA A 86 14.24 7.94 -4.35
C ALA A 86 13.24 7.64 -3.21
N VAL A 87 12.94 8.63 -2.36
CA VAL A 87 11.95 8.44 -1.28
C VAL A 87 10.55 8.22 -1.85
N ARG A 88 10.17 8.91 -2.93
CA ARG A 88 8.88 8.70 -3.58
C ARG A 88 8.74 7.26 -4.07
N GLU A 89 9.74 6.75 -4.78
CA GLU A 89 9.77 5.36 -5.27
C GLU A 89 9.66 4.37 -4.11
N SER A 90 10.43 4.56 -3.03
CA SER A 90 10.37 3.71 -1.84
C SER A 90 9.02 3.75 -1.11
N VAL A 91 8.33 4.90 -1.11
CA VAL A 91 6.96 5.02 -0.59
C VAL A 91 5.98 4.26 -1.48
N GLU A 92 6.06 4.44 -2.80
CA GLU A 92 5.19 3.75 -3.77
C GLU A 92 5.36 2.22 -3.68
N ASP A 93 6.59 1.75 -3.47
CA ASP A 93 6.93 0.34 -3.21
C ASP A 93 6.28 -0.19 -1.94
N LEU A 94 6.37 0.57 -0.83
CA LEU A 94 5.76 0.19 0.45
C LEU A 94 4.24 0.15 0.33
N VAL A 95 3.62 1.12 -0.34
CA VAL A 95 2.18 1.14 -0.58
C VAL A 95 1.76 -0.08 -1.39
N THR A 96 2.47 -0.39 -2.47
CA THR A 96 2.17 -1.55 -3.34
C THR A 96 2.21 -2.86 -2.58
N VAL A 97 3.23 -3.09 -1.75
CA VAL A 97 3.35 -4.32 -0.93
C VAL A 97 2.26 -4.37 0.14
N SER A 98 1.90 -3.23 0.71
CA SER A 98 0.83 -3.14 1.71
C SER A 98 -0.54 -3.46 1.11
N ILE A 99 -0.81 -2.98 -0.11
CA ILE A 99 -2.02 -3.33 -0.85
C ILE A 99 -2.03 -4.83 -1.17
N ALA A 100 -0.90 -5.41 -1.61
CA ALA A 100 -0.79 -6.85 -1.85
C ALA A 100 -1.08 -7.68 -0.59
N GLU A 101 -0.56 -7.27 0.56
CA GLU A 101 -0.87 -7.90 1.86
C GLU A 101 -2.37 -7.82 2.18
N ILE A 102 -3.00 -6.66 1.98
CA ILE A 102 -4.43 -6.48 2.22
C ILE A 102 -5.26 -7.37 1.29
N ARG A 103 -4.90 -7.46 -0.01
CA ARG A 103 -5.56 -8.34 -0.99
C ARG A 103 -5.51 -9.81 -0.62
N SER A 104 -4.47 -10.24 0.09
CA SER A 104 -4.34 -11.62 0.55
C SER A 104 -5.25 -11.96 1.74
N GLN A 105 -5.94 -10.97 2.32
CA GLN A 105 -6.87 -11.16 3.43
C GLN A 105 -8.26 -11.56 2.92
N THR A 106 -8.95 -12.41 3.69
CA THR A 106 -10.31 -12.89 3.36
C THR A 106 -11.34 -11.77 3.32
N GLU A 107 -11.07 -10.69 4.04
CA GLU A 107 -11.93 -9.52 4.21
C GLU A 107 -11.78 -8.49 3.07
N CYS A 108 -10.95 -8.78 2.06
CA CYS A 108 -10.75 -7.93 0.89
C CYS A 108 -11.64 -8.35 -0.28
N ILE A 109 -12.50 -7.43 -0.73
CA ILE A 109 -13.34 -7.58 -1.91
C ILE A 109 -12.57 -7.05 -3.12
N LEU A 110 -12.25 -7.96 -4.06
CA LEU A 110 -11.54 -7.64 -5.29
C LEU A 110 -12.48 -6.99 -6.33
N PRO A 111 -11.94 -6.18 -7.26
CA PRO A 111 -12.75 -5.63 -8.35
C PRO A 111 -13.32 -6.76 -9.20
N GLN A 112 -14.60 -6.63 -9.59
CA GLN A 112 -15.20 -7.61 -10.51
C GLN A 112 -14.52 -7.49 -11.87
N ALA A 113 -14.11 -8.63 -12.45
CA ALA A 113 -13.67 -8.67 -13.83
C ALA A 113 -14.89 -8.40 -14.72
N GLU A 114 -14.82 -7.36 -15.55
CA GLU A 114 -15.79 -7.11 -16.62
C GLU A 114 -15.72 -8.20 -17.69
#